data_AF-A0A356IP06-F1
#
_entry.id   AF-A0A356IP06-F1
#
_cell.length_a   1.000
_cell.length_b   1.000
_cell.length_c   1.000
_cell.angle_alpha   90.00
_cell.angle_beta   90.00
_cell.angle_gamma   90.00
#
_symmetry.space_group_name_H-M   'P 1'
#
loop_
_entity.id
_entity.type
_entity.pdbx_description
1 polymer ?
#
loop_
_entity_poly.entity_id
_entity_poly.type
_entity_poly.pdbx_seq_one_letter_code
_entity_poly.pdbx_strand_id
1 'polypeptide(L)'
;MVIATRQTGTQTHYRTCNLCEASCGLVIEHRNGHILSIKGDAKDPLSEGHICPKGVALQDLQNDPDRLRKPLKKTAHGWQEIGWQQAFDEIGNNLRRIQQQYSKDAVGLYLGNPTAHNHGALLMLAPLIRALHTRSRFSATSCDQLPHMLACKEMFGHFANFPIPDIDRTD
;
A
#
# COMPACT_ATOMS: atom_id res chain seq x y z
N MET A 1 6.93 27.16 8.42
CA MET A 1 8.14 26.93 7.59
C MET A 1 9.15 26.17 8.45
N VAL A 2 9.06 24.84 8.48
CA VAL A 2 10.03 24.01 9.23
C VAL A 2 11.26 23.88 8.34
N ILE A 3 12.33 24.57 8.71
CA ILE A 3 13.64 24.42 8.07
C ILE A 3 14.13 23.02 8.45
N ALA A 4 13.90 22.03 7.58
CA ALA A 4 14.58 20.74 7.68
C ALA A 4 16.08 21.02 7.49
N THR A 5 16.84 20.98 8.58
CA THR A 5 18.29 20.91 8.52
C THR A 5 18.65 19.71 7.65
N ARG A 6 19.14 19.96 6.43
CA ARG A 6 19.64 18.89 5.55
C ARG A 6 20.84 18.26 6.26
N GLN A 7 20.63 17.13 6.92
CA GLN A 7 21.72 16.33 7.45
C GLN A 7 22.55 15.84 6.28
N THR A 8 23.80 16.30 6.21
CA THR A 8 24.73 16.05 5.09
C THR A 8 25.42 14.69 5.18
N GLY A 9 25.34 14.02 6.32
CA GLY A 9 25.88 12.68 6.56
C GLY A 9 24.97 11.55 6.07
N THR A 10 25.53 10.34 5.97
CA THR A 10 24.73 9.12 5.77
C THR A 10 23.87 8.88 7.01
N GLN A 11 22.59 8.62 6.79
CA GLN A 11 21.61 8.27 7.81
C GLN A 11 21.15 6.84 7.61
N THR A 12 20.79 6.18 8.71
CA THR A 12 20.23 4.82 8.71
C THR A 12 18.78 4.86 9.16
N HIS A 13 17.90 4.26 8.37
CA HIS A 13 16.49 4.05 8.71
C HIS A 13 16.18 2.57 8.81
N TYR A 14 15.51 2.17 9.90
CA TYR A 14 14.94 0.84 10.07
C TYR A 14 13.48 0.86 9.62
N ARG A 15 13.09 -0.02 8.70
CA ARG A 15 11.74 -0.06 8.13
C ARG A 15 11.28 -1.48 7.91
N THR A 16 9.98 -1.71 7.99
CA THR A 16 9.36 -2.95 7.54
C THR A 16 9.18 -2.92 6.03
N CYS A 17 9.58 -3.99 5.33
CA CYS A 17 9.27 -4.17 3.92
C CYS A 17 7.75 -4.25 3.75
N ASN A 18 7.19 -3.41 2.87
CA ASN A 18 5.75 -3.27 2.67
C ASN A 18 5.23 -3.96 1.40
N LEU A 19 5.97 -4.91 0.84
CA LEU A 19 5.61 -5.57 -0.43
C LEU A 19 4.72 -6.81 -0.26
N CYS A 20 4.96 -7.60 0.79
CA CYS A 20 4.18 -8.79 1.09
C CYS A 20 4.07 -9.00 2.60
N GLU A 21 3.25 -9.97 2.98
CA GLU A 21 2.83 -10.25 4.34
C GLU A 21 3.99 -10.73 5.23
N ALA A 22 5.08 -11.23 4.64
CA ALA A 22 6.29 -11.62 5.37
C ALA A 22 6.93 -10.47 6.15
N SER A 23 6.69 -9.21 5.74
CA SER A 23 7.00 -8.01 6.53
C SER A 23 8.45 -7.96 7.04
N CYS A 24 9.43 -8.39 6.23
CA CYS A 24 10.84 -8.48 6.63
C CYS A 24 11.39 -7.12 7.10
N GLY A 25 12.27 -7.13 8.10
CA GLY A 25 12.96 -5.93 8.58
C GLY A 25 14.06 -5.47 7.63
N LEU A 26 14.11 -4.16 7.35
CA LEU A 26 15.06 -3.52 6.45
C LEU A 26 15.91 -2.49 7.20
N VAL A 27 17.19 -2.42 6.82
CA VAL A 27 18.11 -1.33 7.12
C VAL A 27 18.38 -0.57 5.83
N ILE A 28 18.02 0.70 5.81
CA ILE A 28 18.17 1.58 4.66
C ILE A 28 19.16 2.68 4.99
N GLU A 29 20.30 2.68 4.31
CA GLU A 29 21.24 3.80 4.36
C GLU A 29 20.89 4.79 3.25
N HIS A 30 20.82 6.07 3.61
CA HIS A 30 20.49 7.12 2.66
C HIS A 30 21.23 8.42 2.99
N ARG A 31 21.36 9.29 2.01
CA ARG A 31 21.97 10.61 2.16
C ARG A 31 21.23 11.61 1.29
N ASN A 32 20.77 12.72 1.88
CA ASN A 32 20.06 13.78 1.15
C ASN A 32 18.86 13.26 0.32
N GLY A 33 18.14 12.24 0.80
CA GLY A 33 17.00 11.65 0.10
C GLY A 33 17.36 10.63 -0.99
N HIS A 34 18.64 10.34 -1.20
CA HIS A 34 19.11 9.28 -2.09
C HIS A 34 19.43 8.02 -1.29
N ILE A 35 18.87 6.89 -1.71
CA ILE A 35 19.16 5.58 -1.13
C ILE A 35 20.58 5.17 -1.56
N LEU A 36 21.39 4.74 -0.60
CA LEU A 36 22.75 4.23 -0.80
C LEU A 36 22.80 2.71 -0.70
N SER A 37 22.04 2.13 0.23
CA SER A 37 21.93 0.69 0.39
C SER A 37 20.60 0.29 1.03
N ILE A 38 20.11 -0.91 0.68
CA ILE A 38 18.99 -1.58 1.35
C ILE A 38 19.46 -2.99 1.69
N LYS A 39 19.42 -3.34 2.98
CA LYS A 39 19.80 -4.66 3.50
C LYS A 39 18.74 -5.16 4.47
N GLY A 40 18.78 -6.44 4.80
CA GLY A 40 17.95 -6.97 5.89
C GLY A 40 18.47 -6.50 7.26
N ASP A 41 17.54 -6.28 8.18
CA ASP A 41 17.87 -6.00 9.58
C ASP A 41 18.17 -7.28 10.33
N ALA A 42 19.44 -7.47 10.69
CA ALA A 42 19.90 -8.64 11.45
C ALA A 42 19.26 -8.75 12.85
N LYS A 43 18.63 -7.67 13.34
CA LYS A 43 17.91 -7.67 14.63
C LYS A 43 16.41 -7.83 14.49
N ASP A 44 15.89 -7.93 13.27
CA ASP A 44 14.47 -8.16 13.06
C ASP A 44 14.09 -9.58 13.51
N PRO A 45 13.09 -9.75 14.40
CA PRO A 45 12.80 -11.03 15.03
C PRO A 45 12.12 -12.04 14.09
N LEU A 46 11.64 -11.60 12.92
CA LEU A 46 10.95 -12.47 11.96
C LEU A 46 11.88 -12.90 10.84
N SER A 47 12.67 -11.96 10.32
CA SER A 47 13.51 -12.19 9.14
C SER A 47 14.98 -12.42 9.48
N GLU A 48 15.46 -11.98 10.64
CA GLU A 48 16.85 -12.17 11.08
C GLU A 48 17.89 -11.73 10.02
N GLY A 49 17.56 -10.68 9.27
CA GLY A 49 18.39 -10.15 8.19
C GLY A 49 18.15 -10.77 6.80
N HIS A 50 17.27 -11.76 6.67
CA HIS A 50 16.91 -12.34 5.39
C HIS A 50 15.89 -11.49 4.64
N ILE A 51 16.23 -11.11 3.40
CA ILE A 51 15.33 -10.40 2.49
C ILE A 51 15.42 -11.00 1.10
N CYS A 52 14.30 -11.01 0.36
CA CYS A 52 14.29 -11.44 -1.03
C CYS A 52 14.74 -10.31 -1.98
N PRO A 53 15.05 -10.61 -3.27
CA PRO A 53 15.48 -9.59 -4.24
C PRO A 53 14.51 -8.41 -4.40
N LYS A 54 13.20 -8.63 -4.15
CA LYS A 54 12.20 -7.55 -4.20
C LYS A 54 12.48 -6.44 -3.17
N GLY A 55 12.99 -6.80 -1.99
CA GLY A 55 13.34 -5.83 -0.95
C GLY A 55 14.52 -4.95 -1.35
N VAL A 56 15.55 -5.56 -1.96
CA VAL A 56 16.73 -4.84 -2.47
C VAL A 56 16.35 -3.89 -3.61
N ALA A 57 15.41 -4.30 -4.47
CA ALA A 57 14.93 -3.54 -5.61
C ALA A 57 13.95 -2.40 -5.27
N LEU A 58 13.62 -2.16 -3.99
CA LEU A 58 12.72 -1.07 -3.58
C LEU A 58 13.21 0.32 -4.04
N GLN A 59 14.52 0.50 -4.18
CA GLN A 59 15.09 1.74 -4.71
C GLN A 59 14.69 2.00 -6.17
N ASP A 60 14.49 0.95 -6.96
CA ASP A 60 14.15 1.04 -8.38
C ASP A 60 12.73 1.62 -8.52
N LEU A 61 11.79 1.17 -7.68
CA LEU A 61 10.43 1.74 -7.61
C LEU A 61 10.43 3.19 -7.11
N GLN A 62 11.31 3.52 -6.16
CA GLN A 62 11.41 4.89 -5.64
C GLN A 62 11.95 5.86 -6.70
N ASN A 63 12.89 5.39 -7.51
CA ASN A 63 13.62 6.19 -8.49
C ASN A 63 13.11 6.02 -9.93
N ASP A 64 12.06 5.21 -10.13
CA ASP A 64 11.44 4.97 -11.42
C ASP A 64 11.16 6.31 -12.14
N PRO A 65 11.71 6.50 -13.36
CA PRO A 65 11.55 7.74 -14.12
C PRO A 65 10.08 8.02 -14.48
N ASP A 66 9.26 6.98 -14.59
CA ASP A 66 7.84 7.07 -14.95
C ASP A 66 6.91 7.19 -13.72
N ARG A 67 7.49 7.27 -12.52
CA ARG A 67 6.71 7.41 -11.29
C ARG A 67 5.87 8.68 -11.30
N LEU A 68 4.55 8.53 -11.17
CA LEU A 68 3.62 9.64 -11.06
C LEU A 68 3.85 10.46 -9.78
N ARG A 69 4.05 11.76 -9.93
CA ARG A 69 4.27 12.72 -8.83
C ARG A 69 3.16 13.75 -8.69
N LYS A 70 2.25 13.81 -9.67
CA LYS A 70 1.12 14.72 -9.74
C LYS A 70 -0.10 13.99 -10.30
N PRO A 71 -1.33 14.44 -9.97
CA PRO A 71 -2.53 13.93 -10.61
C PRO A 71 -2.52 14.15 -12.12
N LEU A 72 -3.02 13.17 -12.86
CA LEU A 72 -3.19 13.23 -14.31
C LEU A 72 -4.67 13.14 -14.68
N LYS A 73 -5.12 13.95 -15.63
CA LYS A 73 -6.46 13.94 -16.20
C LYS A 73 -6.41 13.53 -17.67
N LYS A 74 -7.27 12.60 -18.07
CA LYS A 74 -7.43 12.23 -19.49
C LYS A 74 -8.29 13.28 -20.20
N THR A 75 -7.79 13.80 -21.31
CA THR A 75 -8.48 14.75 -22.20
C THR A 75 -8.58 14.17 -23.62
N ALA A 76 -9.25 14.89 -24.52
CA ALA A 76 -9.28 14.53 -25.94
C ALA A 76 -7.89 14.49 -26.59
N HIS A 77 -6.91 15.20 -26.02
CA HIS A 77 -5.53 15.28 -26.52
C HIS A 77 -4.54 14.42 -25.72
N GLY A 78 -5.02 13.55 -24.83
CA GLY A 78 -4.19 12.70 -23.98
C GLY A 78 -4.19 13.11 -22.50
N TRP A 79 -3.21 12.59 -21.75
CA TRP A 79 -3.07 12.83 -20.32
C TRP A 79 -2.41 14.18 -20.05
N GLN A 80 -2.97 14.94 -19.11
CA GLN A 80 -2.46 16.25 -18.71
C GLN A 80 -2.32 16.32 -17.18
N GLU A 81 -1.22 16.90 -16.70
CA GLU A 81 -1.04 17.17 -15.26
C GLU A 81 -2.06 18.20 -14.78
N ILE A 82 -2.65 17.95 -13.60
CA ILE A 82 -3.54 18.90 -12.92
C ILE A 82 -3.13 19.09 -11.46
N GLY A 83 -3.65 20.13 -10.82
CA GLY A 83 -3.44 20.37 -9.39
C GLY A 83 -4.23 19.40 -8.51
N TRP A 84 -3.73 19.11 -7.30
CA TRP A 84 -4.42 18.26 -6.32
C TRP A 84 -5.82 18.79 -5.95
N GLN A 85 -5.97 20.10 -5.75
CA GLN A 85 -7.27 20.71 -5.43
C GLN A 85 -8.29 20.44 -6.54
N GLN A 86 -7.91 20.72 -7.79
CA GLN A 86 -8.75 20.44 -8.95
C GLN A 86 -9.11 18.94 -9.05
N ALA A 87 -8.14 18.05 -8.84
CA ALA A 87 -8.38 16.61 -8.88
C ALA A 87 -9.44 16.18 -7.85
N PHE A 88 -9.31 16.64 -6.61
CA PHE A 88 -10.29 16.31 -5.56
C PHE A 88 -11.67 16.90 -5.85
N ASP A 89 -11.75 18.15 -6.34
CA ASP A 89 -13.02 18.79 -6.67
C ASP A 89 -13.73 18.06 -7.82
N GLU A 90 -13.00 17.73 -8.89
CA GLU A 90 -13.55 17.00 -10.04
C GLU A 90 -14.02 15.60 -9.65
N ILE A 91 -13.21 14.85 -8.89
CA ILE A 91 -13.58 13.50 -8.42
C ILE A 91 -14.82 13.59 -7.51
N GLY A 92 -14.81 14.48 -6.52
CA GLY A 92 -15.92 14.64 -5.58
C GLY A 92 -17.22 15.04 -6.27
N ASN A 93 -17.17 15.98 -7.22
CA ASN A 93 -18.34 16.40 -8.00
C ASN A 93 -18.88 15.27 -8.88
N ASN A 94 -18.00 14.53 -9.56
CA ASN A 94 -18.41 13.42 -10.42
C ASN A 94 -19.02 12.26 -9.64
N LEU A 95 -18.42 11.87 -8.51
CA LEU A 95 -18.97 10.83 -7.64
C LEU A 95 -20.37 11.19 -7.16
N ARG A 96 -20.58 12.43 -6.68
CA ARG A 96 -21.90 12.91 -6.27
C ARG A 96 -22.91 12.89 -7.43
N ARG A 97 -22.52 13.43 -8.59
CA ARG A 97 -23.39 13.49 -9.79
C ARG A 97 -23.83 12.09 -10.23
N ILE A 98 -22.89 11.13 -10.31
CA ILE A 98 -23.19 9.74 -10.71
C ILE A 98 -24.16 9.10 -9.72
N GLN A 99 -23.94 9.29 -8.42
CA GLN A 99 -24.83 8.71 -7.41
C GLN A 99 -26.23 9.32 -7.40
N GLN A 100 -26.34 10.63 -7.66
CA GLN A 100 -27.63 11.32 -7.79
C GLN A 100 -28.39 10.87 -9.04
N GLN A 101 -27.68 10.64 -10.15
CA GLN A 101 -28.29 10.28 -11.42
C GLN A 101 -28.73 8.82 -11.50
N TYR A 102 -27.96 7.90 -10.90
CA TYR A 102 -28.15 6.46 -11.09
C TYR A 102 -28.50 5.75 -9.78
N SER A 103 -27.55 5.65 -8.85
CA SER A 103 -27.73 5.12 -7.50
C SER A 103 -26.43 5.20 -6.71
N LYS A 104 -26.48 4.92 -5.40
CA LYS A 104 -25.25 4.75 -4.59
C LYS A 104 -24.32 3.66 -5.11
N ASP A 105 -24.90 2.56 -5.60
CA ASP A 105 -24.18 1.37 -6.09
C ASP A 105 -23.58 1.56 -7.49
N ALA A 106 -23.90 2.67 -8.19
CA ALA A 106 -23.28 3.06 -9.47
C ALA A 106 -21.82 3.52 -9.33
N VAL A 107 -21.35 3.76 -8.11
CA VAL A 107 -19.94 3.99 -7.80
C VAL A 107 -19.36 2.72 -7.19
N GLY A 108 -18.32 2.17 -7.79
CA GLY A 108 -17.57 1.03 -7.25
C GLY A 108 -16.28 1.46 -6.58
N LEU A 109 -15.83 0.68 -5.59
CA LEU A 109 -14.51 0.79 -4.98
C LEU A 109 -13.74 -0.51 -5.17
N TYR A 110 -12.50 -0.43 -5.66
CA TYR A 110 -11.57 -1.55 -5.71
C TYR A 110 -10.40 -1.29 -4.76
N LEU A 111 -10.21 -2.16 -3.78
CA LEU A 111 -9.13 -2.08 -2.80
C LEU A 111 -7.94 -2.92 -3.23
N GLY A 112 -6.82 -2.28 -3.54
CA GLY A 112 -5.59 -2.96 -3.96
C GLY A 112 -4.78 -3.57 -2.81
N ASN A 113 -3.76 -4.36 -3.17
CA ASN A 113 -2.79 -4.96 -2.26
C ASN A 113 -1.42 -4.22 -2.35
N PRO A 114 -0.70 -3.91 -1.24
CA PRO A 114 -1.09 -4.09 0.16
C PRO A 114 -1.56 -2.80 0.85
N THR A 115 -2.88 -2.73 1.07
CA THR A 115 -3.48 -1.67 1.90
C THR A 115 -3.12 -1.82 3.38
N ALA A 116 -2.93 -3.06 3.87
CA ALA A 116 -2.62 -3.35 5.27
C ALA A 116 -1.30 -2.74 5.76
N HIS A 117 -0.34 -2.51 4.86
CA HIS A 117 0.95 -1.89 5.19
C HIS A 117 0.93 -0.35 5.09
N ASN A 118 -0.23 0.27 4.85
CA ASN A 118 -0.38 1.72 4.74
C ASN A 118 -1.27 2.29 5.85
N HIS A 119 -0.65 2.93 6.84
CA HIS A 119 -1.35 3.54 7.99
C HIS A 119 -2.40 4.57 7.58
N GLY A 120 -2.12 5.39 6.56
CA GLY A 120 -3.09 6.40 6.09
C GLY A 120 -4.33 5.73 5.51
N ALA A 121 -4.13 4.68 4.71
CA ALA A 121 -5.24 3.91 4.16
C ALA A 121 -6.01 3.18 5.27
N LEU A 122 -5.32 2.57 6.24
CA LEU A 122 -5.95 1.90 7.38
C LEU A 122 -6.90 2.84 8.16
N LEU A 123 -6.48 4.09 8.37
CA LEU A 123 -7.29 5.09 9.10
C LEU A 123 -8.41 5.70 8.26
N MET A 124 -8.18 5.95 6.97
CA MET A 124 -9.09 6.76 6.14
C MET A 124 -10.07 5.93 5.30
N LEU A 125 -9.78 4.66 5.04
CA LEU A 125 -10.56 3.88 4.11
C LEU A 125 -11.96 3.54 4.63
N ALA A 126 -12.09 3.19 5.91
CA ALA A 126 -13.39 2.87 6.49
C ALA A 126 -14.35 4.09 6.49
N PRO A 127 -13.92 5.31 6.87
CA PRO A 127 -14.71 6.53 6.66
C PRO A 127 -15.09 6.76 5.19
N LEU A 128 -14.16 6.60 4.25
CA LEU A 128 -14.42 6.79 2.82
C LEU A 128 -15.48 5.81 2.30
N ILE A 129 -15.35 4.52 2.62
CA ILE A 129 -16.31 3.48 2.23
C ILE A 129 -17.71 3.81 2.78
N ARG A 130 -17.79 4.23 4.04
CA ARG A 130 -19.06 4.62 4.66
C ARG A 130 -19.68 5.83 3.96
N ALA A 131 -18.88 6.86 3.66
CA ALA A 131 -19.34 8.07 2.99
C ALA A 131 -19.86 7.81 1.57
N LEU A 132 -19.36 6.80 0.87
CA LEU A 132 -19.84 6.43 -0.45
C LEU A 132 -21.19 5.71 -0.41
N HIS A 133 -21.59 5.07 0.69
CA HIS A 133 -22.83 4.29 0.80
C HIS A 133 -23.01 3.22 -0.30
N THR A 134 -21.92 2.79 -0.94
CA THR A 134 -21.95 1.79 -2.00
C THR A 134 -21.76 0.39 -1.44
N ARG A 135 -22.50 -0.58 -1.98
CA ARG A 135 -22.31 -2.02 -1.78
C ARG A 135 -21.37 -2.62 -2.82
N SER A 136 -21.12 -1.91 -3.92
CA SER A 136 -20.19 -2.28 -4.99
C SER A 136 -18.74 -2.14 -4.51
N ARG A 137 -18.29 -3.11 -3.71
CA ARG A 137 -16.96 -3.15 -3.09
C ARG A 137 -16.22 -4.39 -3.53
N PHE A 138 -15.02 -4.17 -4.05
CA PHE A 138 -14.15 -5.19 -4.60
C PHE A 138 -12.77 -5.06 -3.94
N SER A 139 -12.03 -6.16 -3.87
CA SER A 139 -10.70 -6.18 -3.25
C SER A 139 -9.80 -7.16 -3.98
N ALA A 140 -8.49 -6.91 -3.95
CA ALA A 140 -7.50 -7.93 -4.28
C ALA A 140 -7.72 -9.22 -3.46
N THR A 141 -8.22 -9.09 -2.22
CA THR A 141 -8.59 -10.20 -1.32
C THR A 141 -9.48 -11.26 -1.99
N SER A 142 -10.43 -10.83 -2.84
CA SER A 142 -11.32 -11.77 -3.52
C SER A 142 -10.65 -12.62 -4.58
N CYS A 143 -9.48 -12.18 -5.05
CA CYS A 143 -8.68 -12.91 -6.03
C CYS A 143 -7.57 -13.74 -5.38
N ASP A 144 -7.03 -13.33 -4.23
CA ASP A 144 -5.79 -13.89 -3.67
C ASP A 144 -5.97 -14.76 -2.41
N GLN A 145 -6.89 -14.43 -1.50
CA GLN A 145 -6.83 -14.94 -0.11
C GLN A 145 -8.14 -15.53 0.41
N LEU A 146 -9.30 -15.23 -0.20
CA LEU A 146 -10.60 -15.65 0.34
C LEU A 146 -10.74 -17.15 0.63
N PRO A 147 -10.28 -18.08 -0.25
CA PRO A 147 -10.37 -19.50 0.05
C PRO A 147 -9.61 -19.90 1.33
N HIS A 148 -8.41 -19.34 1.54
CA HIS A 148 -7.63 -19.59 2.76
C HIS A 148 -8.29 -18.99 4.00
N MET A 149 -8.81 -17.77 3.90
CA MET A 149 -9.53 -17.13 5.00
C MET A 149 -10.78 -17.91 5.41
N LEU A 150 -11.51 -18.45 4.43
CA LEU A 150 -12.66 -19.31 4.69
C LEU A 150 -12.23 -20.60 5.38
N ALA A 151 -11.21 -21.29 4.87
CA ALA A 151 -10.67 -22.49 5.52
C ALA A 151 -10.24 -22.22 6.97
N CYS A 152 -9.53 -21.12 7.23
CA CYS A 152 -9.13 -20.74 8.60
C CYS A 152 -10.33 -20.44 9.50
N LYS A 153 -11.37 -19.80 8.96
CA LYS A 153 -12.62 -19.55 9.72
C LYS A 153 -13.30 -20.86 10.09
N GLU A 154 -13.47 -21.78 9.15
CA GLU A 154 -14.16 -23.06 9.38
C GLU A 154 -13.36 -23.98 10.31
N MET A 155 -12.02 -23.99 10.20
CA MET A 155 -11.16 -24.86 11.01
C MET A 155 -10.79 -24.28 12.38
N PHE A 156 -10.51 -22.99 12.46
CA PHE A 156 -9.91 -22.33 13.64
C PHE A 156 -10.80 -21.25 14.25
N GLY A 157 -12.03 -21.08 13.74
CA GLY A 157 -13.01 -20.12 14.26
C GLY A 157 -12.72 -18.65 13.91
N HIS A 158 -11.62 -18.35 13.21
CA HIS A 158 -11.28 -16.98 12.83
C HIS A 158 -10.57 -16.93 11.47
N PHE A 159 -11.04 -16.04 10.59
CA PHE A 159 -10.58 -15.96 9.20
C PHE A 159 -9.11 -15.49 9.05
N ALA A 160 -8.56 -14.84 10.08
CA ALA A 160 -7.18 -14.34 10.08
C ALA A 160 -6.20 -15.24 10.86
N ASN A 161 -6.65 -16.41 11.34
CA ASN A 161 -5.76 -17.36 12.02
C ASN A 161 -5.02 -18.21 10.99
N PHE A 162 -4.09 -17.59 10.27
CA PHE A 162 -3.24 -18.29 9.30
C PHE A 162 -2.16 -19.10 10.04
N PRO A 163 -2.14 -20.44 9.90
CA PRO A 163 -1.09 -21.24 10.51
C PRO A 163 0.25 -20.99 9.80
N ILE A 164 1.31 -20.84 10.60
CA ILE A 164 2.68 -20.77 10.09
C ILE A 164 3.29 -22.17 10.27
N PRO A 165 3.73 -22.84 9.20
CA PRO A 165 4.38 -24.14 9.32
C PRO A 165 5.66 -24.05 10.16
N ASP A 166 5.83 -24.98 11.10
CA ASP A 166 7.06 -25.12 11.90
C ASP A 166 8.09 -25.93 11.11
N ILE A 167 8.69 -25.27 10.11
CA ILE A 167 9.63 -25.90 9.17
C ILE A 167 10.84 -26.48 9.92
N ASP A 168 11.30 -25.82 10.99
CA ASP A 168 12.49 -26.20 11.75
C ASP A 168 12.30 -27.51 12.54
N ARG A 169 11.05 -27.95 12.74
CA ARG A 169 10.71 -29.16 13.50
C ARG A 169 9.94 -30.21 12.68
N THR A 170 9.92 -30.06 11.35
CA THR A 170 9.29 -31.03 10.43
C THR A 170 10.34 -32.01 9.88
N ASP A 171 9.95 -33.28 9.67
CA ASP A 171 10.79 -34.38 9.16
C ASP A 171 10.94 -34.45 7.63
#